data_AF-A0A3C1KIF2-F1
#
_entry.id   AF-A0A3C1KIF2-F1
#
_cell.length_a   1.000
_cell.length_b   1.000
_cell.length_c   1.000
_cell.angle_alpha   90.00
_cell.angle_beta   90.00
_cell.angle_gamma   90.00
#
_symmetry.space_group_name_H-M   'P 1'
#
loop_
_entity.id
_entity.type
_entity.pdbx_description
1 polymer ?
#
loop_
_entity_poly.entity_id
_entity_poly.type
_entity_poly.pdbx_seq_one_letter_code
_entity_poly.pdbx_strand_id
1 'polypeptide(L)'
;RHALVTSDKKDSTGICFIGERRFKDFLQQYLPAQPGDIYSLDDELLGRHQGLMYHTIGQRQGLGIGGLADHGDAPWYVVGKDLEHNILRVAQGNNHPALFSNSLQAGAIFWITGEAPEFPLHCTAKVRYRQADQACRVSPAAAGFRVEFDAPQRAVTPGQSVVLYDGERCLGGGVIERTD
;
A
#
# COMPACT_ATOMS: atom_id res chain seq x y z
N ARG A 1 -21.24 -4.77 -31.69
CA ARG A 1 -21.29 -5.85 -32.71
C ARG A 1 -22.19 -7.02 -32.30
N HIS A 2 -22.24 -7.42 -31.03
CA HIS A 2 -23.03 -8.59 -30.57
C HIS A 2 -24.28 -8.26 -29.72
N ALA A 3 -24.69 -6.98 -29.64
CA ALA A 3 -25.87 -6.52 -28.89
C ALA A 3 -25.99 -7.10 -27.46
N LEU A 4 -24.86 -7.21 -26.74
CA LEU A 4 -24.85 -7.70 -25.36
C LEU A 4 -25.52 -6.69 -24.44
N VAL A 5 -26.42 -7.15 -23.56
CA VAL A 5 -27.10 -6.30 -22.57
C VAL A 5 -26.13 -5.56 -21.64
N THR A 6 -24.92 -6.10 -21.47
CA THR A 6 -23.86 -5.52 -20.64
C THR A 6 -22.88 -4.65 -21.42
N SER A 7 -23.08 -4.41 -22.73
CA SER A 7 -22.08 -3.72 -23.57
C SER A 7 -21.74 -2.31 -23.11
N ASP A 8 -22.71 -1.57 -22.58
CA ASP A 8 -22.52 -0.20 -22.06
C ASP A 8 -22.44 -0.17 -20.51
N LYS A 9 -22.48 -1.33 -19.86
CA LYS A 9 -22.40 -1.40 -18.40
C LYS A 9 -20.97 -1.07 -17.96
N LYS A 10 -20.83 -0.06 -17.11
CA LYS A 10 -19.55 0.27 -16.47
C LYS A 10 -19.04 -0.90 -15.63
N ASP A 11 -17.73 -1.10 -15.66
CA ASP A 11 -17.06 -2.06 -14.78
C ASP A 11 -17.26 -1.68 -13.31
N SER A 12 -17.40 -2.69 -12.45
CA SER A 12 -17.54 -2.49 -11.01
C SER A 12 -16.27 -1.86 -10.43
N THR A 13 -16.42 -0.83 -9.61
CA THR A 13 -15.32 -0.18 -8.89
C THR A 13 -15.45 -0.40 -7.37
N GLY A 14 -14.34 -0.28 -6.63
CA GLY A 14 -14.32 -0.47 -5.18
C GLY A 14 -14.09 -1.92 -4.73
N ILE A 15 -14.49 -2.24 -3.49
CA ILE A 15 -14.34 -3.60 -2.96
C ILE A 15 -15.37 -4.50 -3.64
N CYS A 16 -14.92 -5.65 -4.14
CA CYS A 16 -15.79 -6.64 -4.76
C CYS A 16 -16.97 -6.97 -3.81
N PHE A 17 -18.17 -7.11 -4.37
CA PHE A 17 -19.44 -7.44 -3.68
C PHE A 17 -20.07 -6.37 -2.78
N ILE A 18 -19.37 -5.29 -2.40
CA ILE A 18 -19.97 -4.19 -1.61
C ILE A 18 -20.67 -3.14 -2.48
N GLY A 19 -20.22 -3.00 -3.74
CA GLY A 19 -20.68 -1.97 -4.67
C GLY A 19 -20.04 -0.60 -4.39
N GLU A 20 -20.53 0.44 -5.07
CA GLU A 20 -20.00 1.80 -4.95
C GLU A 20 -20.54 2.46 -3.67
N ARG A 21 -19.72 2.49 -2.61
CA ARG A 21 -20.00 3.19 -1.35
C ARG A 21 -18.81 4.03 -0.92
N ARG A 22 -19.05 5.07 -0.13
CA ARG A 22 -17.98 5.81 0.55
C ARG A 22 -17.31 4.86 1.56
N PHE A 23 -16.04 4.53 1.30
CA PHE A 23 -15.29 3.53 2.04
C PHE A 23 -15.23 3.79 3.56
N LYS A 24 -15.05 5.06 3.95
CA LYS A 24 -15.05 5.48 5.37
C LYS A 24 -16.38 5.14 6.05
N ASP A 25 -17.49 5.52 5.43
CA ASP A 25 -18.84 5.34 5.98
C ASP A 25 -19.20 3.84 6.08
N PHE A 26 -18.67 3.02 5.18
CA PHE A 26 -18.79 1.56 5.25
C PHE A 26 -18.00 0.97 6.43
N LEU A 27 -16.71 1.30 6.57
CA LEU A 27 -15.89 0.76 7.65
C LEU A 27 -16.38 1.17 9.05
N GLN A 28 -16.94 2.38 9.20
CA GLN A 28 -17.51 2.85 10.47
C GLN A 28 -18.66 1.98 11.01
N GLN A 29 -19.29 1.17 10.17
CA GLN A 29 -20.35 0.24 10.59
C GLN A 29 -19.80 -0.97 11.34
N TYR A 30 -18.50 -1.27 11.17
CA TYR A 30 -17.88 -2.49 11.70
C TYR A 30 -16.73 -2.21 12.66
N LEU A 31 -16.04 -1.07 12.51
CA LEU A 31 -14.87 -0.72 13.31
C LEU A 31 -15.11 0.64 13.98
N PRO A 32 -15.01 0.74 15.32
CA PRO A 32 -15.10 2.02 16.00
C PRO A 32 -13.94 2.91 15.59
N ALA A 33 -14.23 4.18 15.29
CA ALA A 33 -13.22 5.19 15.02
C ALA A 33 -12.39 5.44 16.29
N GLN A 34 -11.07 5.42 16.16
CA GLN A 34 -10.13 5.76 17.24
C GLN A 34 -9.31 6.98 16.79
N PRO A 35 -9.80 8.21 17.05
CA PRO A 35 -9.07 9.41 16.68
C PRO A 35 -7.70 9.46 17.35
N GLY A 36 -6.74 10.04 16.64
CA GLY A 36 -5.34 10.16 17.07
C GLY A 36 -4.68 11.36 16.42
N ASP A 37 -3.43 11.59 16.77
CA ASP A 37 -2.69 12.77 16.32
C ASP A 37 -1.94 12.49 15.01
N ILE A 38 -1.78 13.53 14.20
CA ILE A 38 -0.98 13.50 12.98
C ILE A 38 0.30 14.30 13.24
N TYR A 39 1.45 13.66 13.04
CA TYR A 39 2.75 14.27 13.23
C TYR A 39 3.56 14.30 11.94
N SER A 40 4.42 15.31 11.81
CA SER A 40 5.51 15.31 10.82
C SER A 40 6.56 14.24 11.18
N LEU A 41 7.59 14.11 10.33
CA LEU A 41 8.78 13.32 10.66
C LEU A 41 9.70 14.00 11.67
N ASP A 42 9.55 15.32 11.84
CA ASP A 42 10.31 16.14 12.81
C ASP A 42 9.54 16.30 14.14
N ASP A 43 8.58 15.40 14.41
CA ASP A 43 7.74 15.39 15.62
C ASP A 43 6.90 16.67 15.85
N GLU A 44 6.58 17.40 14.78
CA GLU A 44 5.63 18.51 14.83
C GLU A 44 4.19 18.00 14.77
N LEU A 45 3.31 18.47 15.67
CA LEU A 45 1.88 18.17 15.64
C LEU A 45 1.19 18.98 14.53
N LEU A 46 0.68 18.30 13.51
CA LEU A 46 0.07 18.93 12.33
C LEU A 46 -1.45 18.86 12.31
N GLY A 47 -2.06 18.01 13.14
CA GLY A 47 -3.50 17.86 13.19
C GLY A 47 -3.95 16.55 13.82
N ARG A 48 -5.16 16.11 13.47
CA ARG A 48 -5.78 14.88 14.00
C ARG A 48 -6.43 14.05 12.91
N HIS A 49 -6.28 12.73 13.02
CA HIS A 49 -6.96 11.77 12.17
C HIS A 49 -8.19 11.18 12.87
N GLN A 50 -9.11 10.61 12.08
CA GLN A 50 -10.32 9.97 12.60
C GLN A 50 -10.13 8.47 12.88
N GLY A 51 -8.97 7.92 12.54
CA GLY A 51 -8.57 6.55 12.85
C GLY A 51 -7.57 6.03 11.82
N LEU A 52 -6.55 5.31 12.29
CA LEU A 52 -5.47 4.82 11.43
C LEU A 52 -5.98 3.87 10.33
N MET A 53 -7.08 3.17 10.55
CA MET A 53 -7.70 2.27 9.55
C MET A 53 -8.20 3.00 8.30
N TYR A 54 -8.42 4.33 8.35
CA TYR A 54 -8.85 5.12 7.19
C TYR A 54 -7.68 5.66 6.35
N HIS A 55 -6.45 5.29 6.71
CA HIS A 55 -5.24 5.80 6.07
C HIS A 55 -4.34 4.66 5.59
N THR A 56 -3.80 4.85 4.39
CA THR A 56 -2.84 3.97 3.72
C THR A 56 -1.56 4.74 3.43
N ILE A 57 -0.40 4.08 3.49
CA ILE A 57 0.88 4.73 3.14
C ILE A 57 0.80 5.29 1.71
N GLY A 58 1.36 6.47 1.49
CA GLY A 58 1.31 7.21 0.22
C GLY A 58 -0.01 7.93 -0.07
N GLN A 59 -1.00 7.89 0.83
CA GLN A 59 -2.25 8.63 0.70
C GLN A 59 -2.03 10.14 0.88
N ARG A 60 -2.61 10.94 -0.02
CA ARG A 60 -2.62 12.41 0.04
C ARG A 60 -3.92 12.98 0.60
N GLN A 61 -5.05 12.45 0.15
CA GLN A 61 -6.36 13.02 0.43
C GLN A 61 -6.86 12.66 1.85
N GLY A 62 -7.71 13.51 2.42
CA GLY A 62 -8.36 13.23 3.70
C GLY A 62 -7.48 13.41 4.94
N LEU A 63 -6.32 14.08 4.80
CA LEU A 63 -5.45 14.41 5.94
C LEU A 63 -5.94 15.64 6.73
N GLY A 64 -6.69 16.55 6.09
CA GLY A 64 -7.18 17.77 6.75
C GLY A 64 -6.09 18.78 7.10
N ILE A 65 -4.87 18.60 6.57
CA ILE A 65 -3.73 19.49 6.77
C ILE A 65 -3.71 20.49 5.59
N GLY A 66 -3.83 21.78 5.87
CA GLY A 66 -3.77 22.82 4.84
C GLY A 66 -3.25 24.14 5.39
N GLY A 67 -2.47 24.85 4.56
CA GLY A 67 -2.10 26.26 4.77
C GLY A 67 -1.31 26.54 6.05
N LEU A 68 -0.32 25.71 6.39
CA LEU A 68 0.56 25.97 7.52
C LEU A 68 1.60 27.03 7.12
N ALA A 69 1.73 28.09 7.91
CA ALA A 69 2.56 29.25 7.58
C ALA A 69 4.05 28.92 7.42
N ASP A 70 4.54 27.92 8.18
CA ASP A 70 5.95 27.55 8.24
C ASP A 70 6.31 26.38 7.31
N HIS A 71 5.42 26.00 6.39
CA HIS A 71 5.61 24.87 5.48
C HIS A 71 5.48 25.29 4.01
N GLY A 72 6.15 24.55 3.12
CA GLY A 72 6.05 24.80 1.68
C GLY A 72 4.69 24.41 1.08
N ASP A 73 4.46 24.75 -0.19
CA ASP A 73 3.20 24.45 -0.89
C ASP A 73 3.04 22.96 -1.30
N ALA A 74 4.05 22.14 -1.02
CA ALA A 74 4.03 20.73 -1.39
C ALA A 74 2.95 19.95 -0.62
N PRO A 75 2.22 19.04 -1.29
CA PRO A 75 1.18 18.27 -0.62
C PRO A 75 1.76 17.29 0.40
N TRP A 76 1.01 17.06 1.47
CA TRP A 76 1.32 16.07 2.49
C TRP A 76 0.89 14.66 2.07
N TYR A 77 1.69 13.67 2.47
CA TYR A 77 1.44 12.25 2.25
C TYR A 77 1.65 11.46 3.54
N VAL A 78 0.84 10.42 3.75
CA VAL A 78 1.10 9.44 4.81
C VAL A 78 2.38 8.68 4.50
N VAL A 79 3.32 8.67 5.44
CA VAL A 79 4.60 7.94 5.34
C VAL A 79 4.72 6.82 6.36
N GLY A 80 3.93 6.87 7.44
CA GLY A 80 3.99 5.85 8.48
C GLY A 80 2.72 5.81 9.34
N LYS A 81 2.54 4.69 10.03
CA LYS A 81 1.45 4.46 10.98
C LYS A 81 2.04 3.81 12.22
N ASP A 82 1.96 4.51 13.35
CA ASP A 82 2.32 3.99 14.65
C ASP A 82 1.06 3.48 15.33
N LEU A 83 0.87 2.16 15.31
CA LEU A 83 -0.31 1.53 15.88
C LEU A 83 -0.29 1.52 17.41
N GLU A 84 0.90 1.55 18.03
CA GLU A 84 1.06 1.49 19.49
C GLU A 84 0.68 2.83 20.12
N HIS A 85 1.16 3.92 19.53
CA HIS A 85 0.88 5.28 20.01
C HIS A 85 -0.33 5.93 19.33
N ASN A 86 -0.96 5.26 18.37
CA ASN A 86 -2.06 5.77 17.56
C ASN A 86 -1.71 7.11 16.86
N ILE A 87 -0.54 7.13 16.20
CA ILE A 87 0.00 8.30 15.50
C ILE A 87 0.07 8.04 13.99
N LEU A 88 -0.39 9.01 13.20
CA LEU A 88 -0.19 9.04 11.75
C LEU A 88 1.02 9.92 11.42
N ARG A 89 2.02 9.36 10.73
CA ARG A 89 3.20 10.11 10.27
C ARG A 89 3.00 10.60 8.85
N VAL A 90 3.29 11.87 8.60
CA VAL A 90 3.17 12.49 7.27
C VAL A 90 4.45 13.25 6.87
N ALA A 91 4.68 13.39 5.57
CA ALA A 91 5.75 14.20 5.01
C ALA A 91 5.31 14.94 3.75
N GLN A 92 5.96 16.06 3.43
CA GLN A 92 5.67 16.83 2.23
C GLN A 92 6.40 16.30 1.00
N GLY A 93 5.71 16.35 -0.13
CA GLY A 93 6.30 16.05 -1.44
C GLY A 93 6.10 14.62 -1.89
N ASN A 94 5.74 14.46 -3.17
CA ASN A 94 5.40 13.16 -3.74
C ASN A 94 6.59 12.18 -3.78
N ASN A 95 7.81 12.73 -3.77
CA ASN A 95 9.07 11.99 -3.87
C ASN A 95 9.87 12.02 -2.56
N HIS A 96 9.21 12.29 -1.42
CA HIS A 96 9.88 12.28 -0.12
C HIS A 96 10.54 10.90 0.14
N PRO A 97 11.81 10.82 0.59
CA PRO A 97 12.51 9.55 0.77
C PRO A 97 11.77 8.53 1.66
N ALA A 98 11.11 9.01 2.74
CA ALA A 98 10.29 8.16 3.62
C ALA A 98 9.08 7.50 2.95
N LEU A 99 8.75 7.83 1.70
CA LEU A 99 7.74 7.13 0.91
C LEU A 99 8.32 5.94 0.15
N PHE A 100 9.64 5.70 0.15
CA PHE A 100 10.26 4.68 -0.68
C PHE A 100 10.90 3.59 0.18
N SER A 101 10.75 2.35 -0.28
CA SER A 101 11.33 1.15 0.35
C SER A 101 12.19 0.42 -0.68
N ASN A 102 13.36 -0.05 -0.26
CA ASN A 102 14.23 -0.86 -1.13
C ASN A 102 13.88 -2.34 -1.02
N SER A 103 13.24 -2.75 0.08
CA SER A 103 12.88 -4.14 0.27
C SER A 103 11.59 -4.31 1.06
N LEU A 104 11.01 -5.50 0.92
CA LEU A 104 9.89 -5.93 1.74
C LEU A 104 10.06 -7.38 2.16
N GLN A 105 9.30 -7.76 3.18
CA GLN A 105 9.14 -9.15 3.57
C GLN A 105 7.67 -9.53 3.47
N ALA A 106 7.42 -10.68 2.89
CA ALA A 106 6.09 -11.20 2.67
C ALA A 106 5.92 -12.57 3.33
N GLY A 107 4.76 -12.72 3.97
CA GLY A 107 4.27 -13.97 4.54
C GLY A 107 2.96 -14.39 3.88
N ALA A 108 2.31 -15.42 4.42
CA ALA A 108 1.11 -16.03 3.84
C ALA A 108 1.27 -16.33 2.34
N ILE A 109 2.36 -17.03 2.00
CA ILE A 109 2.78 -17.27 0.62
C ILE A 109 1.83 -18.23 -0.09
N PHE A 110 1.48 -17.92 -1.32
CA PHE A 110 0.72 -18.77 -2.22
C PHE A 110 1.43 -18.88 -3.58
N TRP A 111 1.66 -20.11 -4.04
CA TRP A 111 2.23 -20.42 -5.35
C TRP A 111 1.17 -21.01 -6.25
N ILE A 112 1.06 -20.52 -7.48
CA ILE A 112 0.06 -20.99 -8.45
C ILE A 112 0.29 -22.46 -8.84
N THR A 113 1.56 -22.87 -8.93
CA THR A 113 1.97 -24.25 -9.21
C THR A 113 1.92 -25.15 -7.97
N GLY A 114 1.61 -24.60 -6.79
CA GLY A 114 1.64 -25.33 -5.51
C GLY A 114 3.02 -25.50 -4.89
N GLU A 115 4.09 -25.22 -5.64
CA GLU A 115 5.47 -25.36 -5.21
C GLU A 115 6.24 -24.04 -5.34
N ALA A 116 7.17 -23.80 -4.41
CA ALA A 116 8.03 -22.63 -4.47
C ALA A 116 9.04 -22.76 -5.63
N PRO A 117 9.35 -21.66 -6.34
CA PRO A 117 10.42 -21.65 -7.31
C PRO A 117 11.78 -21.83 -6.61
N GLU A 118 12.82 -22.13 -7.38
CA GLU A 118 14.18 -22.12 -6.88
C GLU A 118 14.61 -20.69 -6.51
N PHE A 119 15.27 -20.56 -5.36
CA PHE A 119 15.77 -19.28 -4.86
C PHE A 119 17.30 -19.27 -4.76
N PRO A 120 17.94 -18.08 -4.89
CA PRO A 120 17.34 -16.77 -5.15
C PRO A 120 16.83 -16.64 -6.59
N LEU A 121 15.70 -15.95 -6.76
CA LEU A 121 15.06 -15.75 -8.06
C LEU A 121 15.14 -14.28 -8.47
N HIS A 122 15.58 -13.99 -9.69
CA HIS A 122 15.39 -12.67 -10.31
C HIS A 122 14.10 -12.72 -11.12
N CYS A 123 13.18 -11.80 -10.81
CA CYS A 123 11.89 -11.73 -11.46
C CYS A 123 11.34 -10.31 -11.36
N THR A 124 10.06 -10.13 -11.61
CA THR A 124 9.37 -8.87 -11.37
C THR A 124 8.29 -9.01 -10.32
N ALA A 125 8.00 -7.91 -9.62
CA ALA A 125 6.97 -7.87 -8.60
C ALA A 125 6.03 -6.66 -8.77
N LYS A 126 4.78 -6.85 -8.35
CA LYS A 126 3.80 -5.77 -8.13
C LYS A 126 3.45 -5.71 -6.65
N VAL A 127 3.53 -4.53 -6.05
CA VAL A 127 3.13 -4.29 -4.65
C VAL A 127 1.77 -3.60 -4.54
N ARG A 128 1.15 -3.28 -5.68
CA ARG A 128 -0.20 -2.75 -5.78
C ARG A 128 -0.83 -3.09 -7.13
N TYR A 129 -2.16 -3.22 -7.14
CA TYR A 129 -2.91 -3.42 -8.37
C TYR A 129 -2.66 -2.29 -9.38
N ARG A 130 -2.49 -2.64 -10.67
CA ARG A 130 -2.17 -1.75 -11.80
C ARG A 130 -0.81 -1.03 -11.73
N GLN A 131 0.10 -1.45 -10.84
CA GLN A 131 1.50 -1.05 -10.95
C GLN A 131 2.13 -1.70 -12.19
N ALA A 132 3.10 -1.00 -12.79
CA ALA A 132 4.04 -1.63 -13.71
C ALA A 132 4.89 -2.65 -12.94
N ASP A 133 5.34 -3.68 -13.64
CA ASP A 133 6.27 -4.68 -13.11
C ASP A 133 7.58 -4.03 -12.65
N GLN A 134 8.04 -4.39 -11.45
CA GLN A 134 9.26 -3.86 -10.85
C GLN A 134 10.29 -4.97 -10.75
N ALA A 135 11.46 -4.77 -11.34
CA ALA A 135 12.54 -5.73 -11.25
C ALA A 135 12.99 -5.90 -9.79
N CYS A 136 13.17 -7.16 -9.39
CA CYS A 136 13.55 -7.49 -8.03
C CYS A 136 14.24 -8.85 -7.93
N ARG A 137 14.96 -9.03 -6.83
CA ARG A 137 15.50 -10.31 -6.38
C ARG A 137 14.68 -10.83 -5.19
N VAL A 138 14.28 -12.09 -5.28
CA VAL A 138 13.52 -12.77 -4.22
C VAL A 138 14.38 -13.84 -3.58
N SER A 139 14.42 -13.85 -2.25
CA SER A 139 15.19 -14.81 -1.44
C SER A 139 14.34 -15.36 -0.30
N PRO A 140 14.58 -16.59 0.17
CA PRO A 140 13.85 -17.14 1.31
C PRO A 140 14.11 -16.31 2.56
N ALA A 141 13.10 -16.20 3.41
CA ALA A 141 13.18 -15.59 4.73
C ALA A 141 12.61 -16.56 5.78
N ALA A 142 12.82 -16.27 7.07
CA ALA A 142 12.35 -17.14 8.15
C ALA A 142 10.83 -17.42 8.12
N ALA A 143 10.03 -16.46 7.62
CA ALA A 143 8.58 -16.55 7.53
C ALA A 143 8.07 -16.12 6.14
N GLY A 144 8.54 -16.79 5.09
CA GLY A 144 8.13 -16.53 3.70
C GLY A 144 9.32 -16.12 2.84
N PHE A 145 9.25 -14.97 2.16
CA PHE A 145 10.35 -14.48 1.34
C PHE A 145 10.62 -12.98 1.52
N ARG A 146 11.86 -12.59 1.24
CA ARG A 146 12.30 -11.20 1.11
C ARG A 146 12.35 -10.84 -0.37
N VAL A 147 11.82 -9.66 -0.71
CA VAL A 147 11.96 -9.05 -2.03
C VAL A 147 12.84 -7.82 -1.90
N GLU A 148 13.91 -7.77 -2.69
CA GLU A 148 14.80 -6.63 -2.82
C GLU A 148 14.60 -6.04 -4.22
N PHE A 149 14.18 -4.77 -4.30
CA PHE A 149 13.91 -4.12 -5.57
C PHE A 149 15.18 -3.51 -6.16
N ASP A 150 15.31 -3.57 -7.48
CA ASP A 150 16.44 -2.94 -8.18
C ASP A 150 16.37 -1.40 -8.09
N ALA A 151 15.16 -0.86 -7.98
CA ALA A 151 14.90 0.55 -7.75
C ALA A 151 13.93 0.74 -6.55
N PRO A 152 14.10 1.78 -5.72
CA PRO A 152 13.22 2.02 -4.57
C PRO A 152 11.75 2.14 -4.97
N GLN A 153 10.88 1.47 -4.23
CA GLN A 153 9.46 1.38 -4.53
C GLN A 153 8.64 2.29 -3.62
N ARG A 154 7.77 3.08 -4.24
CA ARG A 154 6.96 4.06 -3.53
C ARG A 154 5.76 3.41 -2.83
N ALA A 155 5.55 3.75 -1.56
CA ALA A 155 4.39 3.44 -0.75
C ALA A 155 4.07 1.94 -0.67
N VAL A 156 5.12 1.12 -0.52
CA VAL A 156 4.96 -0.30 -0.19
C VAL A 156 4.22 -0.39 1.15
N THR A 157 3.05 -1.03 1.17
CA THR A 157 2.14 -0.95 2.32
C THR A 157 1.87 -2.33 2.91
N PRO A 158 2.21 -2.56 4.20
CA PRO A 158 1.83 -3.79 4.89
C PRO A 158 0.33 -4.10 4.82
N GLY A 159 0.00 -5.37 4.65
CA GLY A 159 -1.36 -5.87 4.41
C GLY A 159 -1.80 -5.87 2.94
N GLN A 160 -1.09 -5.19 2.04
CA GLN A 160 -1.27 -5.38 0.59
C GLN A 160 -0.56 -6.65 0.13
N SER A 161 -0.95 -7.16 -1.05
CA SER A 161 -0.26 -8.29 -1.66
C SER A 161 0.97 -7.84 -2.45
N VAL A 162 2.05 -8.61 -2.36
CA VAL A 162 3.10 -8.65 -3.37
C VAL A 162 2.86 -9.84 -4.29
N VAL A 163 2.92 -9.62 -5.59
CA VAL A 163 2.70 -10.67 -6.62
C VAL A 163 3.94 -10.74 -7.51
N LEU A 164 4.46 -11.95 -7.71
CA LEU A 164 5.69 -12.23 -8.45
C LEU A 164 5.38 -12.75 -9.86
N TYR A 165 6.14 -12.28 -10.84
CA TYR A 165 5.98 -12.60 -12.25
C TYR A 165 7.32 -12.94 -12.92
N ASP A 166 7.31 -14.00 -13.72
CA ASP A 166 8.36 -14.35 -14.69
C ASP A 166 7.83 -14.10 -16.11
N GLY A 167 8.13 -12.92 -16.66
CA GLY A 167 7.51 -12.43 -17.88
C GLY A 167 5.98 -12.35 -17.73
N GLU A 168 5.25 -13.08 -18.56
CA GLU A 168 3.77 -13.13 -18.50
C GLU A 168 3.25 -14.13 -17.46
N ARG A 169 4.12 -14.95 -16.86
CA ARG A 169 3.72 -15.98 -15.91
C ARG A 169 3.60 -15.39 -14.52
N CYS A 170 2.40 -15.37 -13.97
CA CYS A 170 2.20 -15.14 -12.54
C CYS A 170 2.69 -16.39 -11.79
N LEU A 171 3.68 -16.21 -10.91
CA LEU A 171 4.25 -17.30 -10.11
C LEU A 171 3.41 -17.55 -8.86
N GLY A 172 2.90 -16.47 -8.28
CA GLY A 172 2.28 -16.46 -6.96
C GLY A 172 2.56 -15.16 -6.24
N GLY A 173 2.46 -15.17 -4.92
CA GLY A 173 2.66 -13.98 -4.11
C GLY A 173 2.48 -14.23 -2.63
N GLY A 174 2.40 -13.15 -1.88
CA GLY A 174 2.15 -13.18 -0.44
C GLY A 174 1.60 -11.86 0.05
N VAL A 175 1.34 -11.78 1.35
CA VAL A 175 0.94 -10.54 2.03
C VAL A 175 2.20 -9.84 2.52
N ILE A 176 2.34 -8.57 2.20
CA ILE A 176 3.43 -7.72 2.68
C ILE A 176 3.26 -7.55 4.18
N GLU A 177 4.25 -7.95 4.97
CA GLU A 177 4.21 -7.84 6.42
C GLU A 177 5.01 -6.64 6.93
N ARG A 178 6.16 -6.36 6.28
CA ARG A 178 7.05 -5.25 6.63
C ARG A 178 7.88 -4.77 5.45
N THR A 179 8.36 -3.55 5.56
CA THR A 179 9.33 -2.90 4.66
C THR A 179 10.62 -2.59 5.45
N ASP A 180 11.67 -2.18 4.75
CA ASP A 180 12.81 -1.51 5.37
C ASP A 180 12.47 -0.10 5.89
#